data_AF-A0A6V7K082-F1
#
_entry.id   AF-A0A6V7K082-F1
#
_cell.length_a   1.000
_cell.length_b   1.000
_cell.length_c   1.000
_cell.angle_alpha   90.00
_cell.angle_beta   90.00
_cell.angle_gamma   90.00
#
_symmetry.space_group_name_H-M   'P 1'
#
loop_
_entity.id
_entity.type
_entity.pdbx_description
1 polymer ?
#
loop_
_entity_poly.entity_id
_entity_poly.type
_entity_poly.pdbx_seq_one_letter_code
_entity_poly.pdbx_strand_id
1 'polypeptide(L)' 'NYWDLNVCLDAGNDFLNHVKDIVKEDYDKVVYKFVRLPINNFIEVTKLPPSSEYAFLPEWYTSAVAA' A
#
# COMPACT_ATOMS: atom_id res chain seq x y z
N ASN A 1 -15.86 -0.10 26.19
CA ASN A 1 -15.14 -0.19 24.90
C ASN A 1 -15.30 1.12 24.16
N TYR A 2 -14.28 1.97 24.26
CA TYR A 2 -14.16 3.17 23.44
C TYR A 2 -12.85 3.05 22.68
N TRP A 3 -12.87 3.43 21.41
CA TRP A 3 -11.64 3.56 20.64
C TRP A 3 -10.80 4.67 21.25
N ASP A 4 -9.54 4.35 21.56
CA ASP A 4 -8.58 5.36 21.99
C ASP A 4 -7.99 6.04 20.75
N LEU A 5 -8.14 7.36 20.68
CA LEU A 5 -7.68 8.14 19.53
C LEU A 5 -6.18 7.99 19.30
N ASN A 6 -5.37 8.04 20.36
CA ASN A 6 -3.92 7.96 20.24
C ASN A 6 -3.51 6.58 19.74
N VAL A 7 -4.13 5.52 20.25
CA VAL A 7 -3.88 4.14 19.77
C VAL A 7 -4.22 4.00 18.29
N CYS A 8 -5.32 4.60 17.82
CA CYS A 8 -5.68 4.57 16.40
C CYS A 8 -4.70 5.35 15.53
N LEU A 9 -4.24 6.52 16.00
CA LEU A 9 -3.26 7.34 15.27
C LEU A 9 -1.90 6.66 15.19
N ASP A 10 -1.44 6.08 16.29
CA ASP A 10 -0.18 5.33 16.35
C ASP A 10 -0.21 4.14 15.39
N ALA A 11 -1.30 3.36 15.38
CA ALA A 11 -1.46 2.26 14.44
C ALA A 11 -1.45 2.71 12.97
N GLY A 12 -2.05 3.86 12.67
CA GLY A 12 -2.00 4.46 11.33
C GLY A 12 -0.59 4.89 10.94
N ASN A 13 0.14 5.52 11.86
CA ASN A 13 1.52 5.96 11.65
C ASN A 13 2.47 4.77 11.43
N ASP A 14 2.33 3.72 12.22
CA ASP A 14 3.10 2.48 12.09
C ASP A 14 2.87 1.83 10.73
N PHE A 15 1.62 1.77 10.27
CA PHE A 15 1.31 1.26 8.93
C PHE A 15 1.93 2.12 7.83
N LEU A 16 1.85 3.45 7.91
CA LEU A 16 2.45 4.33 6.91
C LEU A 16 3.98 4.22 6.87
N ASN A 17 4.63 4.04 8.03
CA ASN A 17 6.07 3.79 8.09
C ASN A 17 6.43 2.44 7.47
N HIS A 18 5.65 1.40 7.75
CA HIS A 18 5.81 0.10 7.11
C HIS A 18 5.67 0.18 5.57
N VAL A 19 4.69 0.94 5.07
CA VAL A 19 4.53 1.18 3.62
C VAL A 19 5.75 1.86 3.04
N LYS A 20 6.29 2.91 3.70
CA LYS A 20 7.53 3.58 3.25
C LYS A 20 8.73 2.63 3.19
N ASP A 21 8.81 1.68 4.10
CA ASP A 21 9.91 0.71 4.14
C ASP A 21 9.79 -0.36 3.05
N ILE A 22 8.57 -0.71 2.65
CA ILE A 22 8.32 -1.80 1.68
C ILE A 22 8.25 -1.31 0.23
N VAL A 23 7.59 -0.18 0.00
CA VAL A 23 7.33 0.32 -1.36
C VAL A 23 8.60 0.98 -1.90
N LYS A 24 9.42 0.19 -2.60
CA LYS A 24 10.72 0.62 -3.15
C LYS A 24 10.77 0.73 -4.67
N GLU A 25 9.77 0.19 -5.35
CA GLU A 25 9.74 0.11 -6.81
C GLU A 25 8.93 1.27 -7.36
N ASP A 26 9.23 1.66 -8.60
CA ASP A 26 8.50 2.72 -9.27
C ASP A 26 7.03 2.32 -9.49
N TYR A 27 6.17 3.34 -9.49
CA TYR A 27 4.70 3.20 -9.53
C TYR A 27 4.19 2.48 -10.80
N ASP A 28 4.99 2.43 -11.87
CA ASP A 28 4.65 1.78 -13.14
C ASP A 28 5.13 0.33 -13.23
N LYS A 29 5.92 -0.16 -12.25
CA LYS A 29 6.49 -1.51 -12.27
C LYS A 29 5.68 -2.52 -11.48
N VAL A 30 5.02 -2.10 -10.43
CA VAL A 30 4.35 -3.01 -9.48
C VAL A 30 3.22 -2.32 -8.74
N VAL A 31 2.19 -3.09 -8.42
CA VAL A 31 1.16 -2.70 -7.46
C VAL A 31 1.38 -3.48 -6.16
N TYR A 32 1.49 -2.78 -5.03
CA TYR A 32 1.58 -3.42 -3.72
C TYR A 32 0.20 -3.57 -3.10
N LYS A 33 -0.19 -4.81 -2.78
CA LYS A 33 -1.42 -5.13 -2.07
C LYS A 33 -1.10 -5.50 -0.62
N PHE A 34 -1.68 -4.76 0.31
CA PHE A 34 -1.56 -5.00 1.76
C PHE A 34 -2.87 -5.59 2.29
N VAL A 35 -2.80 -6.73 2.99
CA VAL A 35 -3.96 -7.39 3.58
C VAL A 35 -3.70 -7.68 5.05
N ARG A 36 -4.52 -7.10 5.94
CA ARG A 36 -4.47 -7.42 7.37
C ARG A 36 -5.40 -8.58 7.66
N LEU A 37 -4.85 -9.74 8.01
CA LEU A 37 -5.65 -10.90 8.39
C LEU A 37 -6.09 -10.79 9.86
N PRO A 38 -7.38 -11.04 10.19
CA PRO A 38 -7.88 -10.93 11.56
C PRO A 38 -7.22 -11.91 12.55
N ILE A 39 -6.74 -13.05 12.06
CA ILE A 39 -6.28 -14.18 12.89
C ILE A 39 -4.83 -13.98 13.37
N ASN A 40 -4.02 -13.28 12.59
CA ASN A 40 -2.55 -13.32 12.72
C ASN A 40 -1.97 -11.98 13.19
N ASN A 41 -2.80 -10.93 13.25
CA ASN A 41 -2.40 -9.53 13.48
C ASN A 41 -1.19 -9.08 12.63
N PHE A 42 -1.00 -9.72 11.47
CA PHE A 42 0.07 -9.46 10.52
C PHE A 42 -0.52 -8.88 9.23
N ILE A 43 0.26 -8.04 8.56
CA ILE A 43 -0.08 -7.46 7.26
C ILE A 43 0.68 -8.25 6.20
N GLU A 44 -0.04 -9.02 5.42
CA GLU A 44 0.52 -9.68 4.24
C GLU A 44 0.73 -8.66 3.13
N VAL A 45 1.86 -8.78 2.43
CA VAL A 45 2.23 -7.90 1.32
C VAL A 45 2.45 -8.74 0.08
N THR A 46 1.70 -8.41 -0.96
CA THR A 46 1.81 -9.06 -2.26
C THR A 46 2.18 -8.04 -3.32
N LYS A 47 3.24 -8.32 -4.09
CA LYS A 47 3.57 -7.58 -5.31
C LYS A 47 2.73 -8.13 -6.47
N LEU A 48 2.02 -7.26 -7.16
CA LEU A 48 1.16 -7.57 -8.31
C LEU A 48 1.68 -6.83 -9.55
N PRO A 49 1.41 -7.36 -10.77
CA PRO A 49 1.80 -6.68 -11.99
C PRO A 49 1.11 -5.30 -12.12
N PRO A 50 1.70 -4.36 -12.85
CA PRO A 50 1.16 -3.02 -13.06
C PRO A 50 -0.15 -3.03 -13.87
N SER A 51 -0.47 -4.14 -14.53
CA SER A 51 -1.72 -4.40 -15.23
C SER A 51 -2.80 -5.11 -14.39
N SER A 52 -2.57 -5.28 -13.08
CA SER A 52 -3.55 -5.95 -12.21
C SER A 52 -4.86 -5.16 -12.09
N GLU A 53 -5.94 -5.83 -11.67
CA GLU A 53 -7.24 -5.20 -11.40
C GLU A 53 -7.20 -4.08 -10.34
N TYR A 54 -6.12 -4.03 -9.54
CA TYR A 54 -5.89 -3.01 -8.53
C TYR A 54 -5.09 -1.81 -9.05
N ALA A 55 -4.62 -1.86 -10.30
CA ALA A 55 -4.00 -0.73 -10.96
C ALA A 55 -5.05 0.35 -11.22
N PHE A 56 -4.83 1.55 -10.69
CA PHE A 56 -5.78 2.66 -10.79
C PHE A 56 -5.18 3.89 -11.47
N LEU A 57 -3.87 3.90 -11.74
CA LEU A 57 -3.24 5.01 -12.44
C LEU A 57 -3.62 4.94 -13.92
N PRO A 58 -4.29 5.98 -14.45
CA PRO A 58 -4.68 6.00 -15.86
C PRO A 58 -3.45 6.18 -16.76
N GLU A 59 -3.55 5.71 -18.01
CA GLU A 59 -2.43 5.71 -18.96
C GLU A 59 -1.81 7.10 -19.17
N TRP A 60 -2.60 8.17 -19.17
CA TRP A 60 -2.09 9.53 -19.34
C TRP A 60 -1.16 9.97 -18.19
N TYR A 61 -1.34 9.42 -16.99
CA TYR A 61 -0.53 9.73 -15.82
C TYR A 61 0.82 9.01 -15.87
N THR A 62 0.82 7.78 -16.36
CA THR A 62 2.03 6.95 -16.46
C THR A 62 2.85 7.27 -17.72
N SER A 63 2.20 7.70 -18.80
CA SER A 63 2.84 8.02 -20.09
C SER A 63 3.54 9.37 -20.13
N ALA A 64 3.12 10.34 -19.31
CA ALA A 64 3.71 11.69 -19.27
C ALA A 64 5.16 11.74 -18.73
N VAL A 65 5.59 10.68 -18.03
CA VAL A 65 6.93 10.57 -17.42
C VAL A 65 7.91 9.80 -18.33
N ALA A 66 7.42 9.19 -19.41
CA ALA A 66 8.21 8.39 -20.34
C ALA A 66 8.79 9.20 -21.53
N ALA A 67 8.68 10.54 -21.51
CA ALA A 67 9.17 11.44 -22.56
C ALA A 67 10.42 12.21 -22.13
#